data_AF-A0A8T4YIF7-F1
#
_entry.id   AF-A0A8T4YIF7-F1
#
_cell.length_a   1.000
_cell.length_b   1.000
_cell.length_c   1.000
_cell.angle_alpha   90.00
_cell.angle_beta   90.00
_cell.angle_gamma   90.00
#
_symmetry.space_group_name_H-M   'P 1'
#
loop_
_entity.id
_entity.type
_entity.pdbx_description
1 polymer ?
#
loop_
_entity_poly.entity_id
_entity_poly.type
_entity_poly.pdbx_seq_one_letter_code
_entity_poly.pdbx_strand_id
1 'polypeptide(L)'
;FDYFEKKLGLKTWVEEYELPVPFDYGSSVSVHLDGGAIKIIEAYALLPNNVQASFGNYTGHLVYCGTGTIEELNTVGGEINGSIALMEFNSGYNWLSLMRLGAKAVIFIAPNDTIRSESDRKNLDVPLKFPRVYVSRNDGIYLRNLVFSRNRVIA
;
A
#
# COMPACT_ATOMS: atom_id res chain seq x y z
N PHE A 1 -11.37 34.33 1.23
CA PHE A 1 -10.02 34.64 1.73
C PHE A 1 -10.01 35.82 2.70
N ASP A 2 -10.93 36.79 2.57
CA ASP A 2 -10.86 38.02 3.38
C ASP A 2 -11.70 37.99 4.66
N TYR A 3 -12.13 36.81 5.16
CA TYR A 3 -13.02 36.73 6.33
C TYR A 3 -12.36 37.33 7.58
N PHE A 4 -11.09 37.02 7.81
CA PHE A 4 -10.33 37.52 8.96
C PHE A 4 -10.20 39.04 8.97
N GLU A 5 -9.98 39.65 7.81
CA GLU A 5 -9.93 41.11 7.67
C GLU A 5 -11.33 41.73 7.75
N LYS A 6 -12.26 41.28 6.89
CA LYS A 6 -13.55 41.95 6.67
C LYS A 6 -14.61 41.67 7.73
N LYS A 7 -14.54 40.55 8.43
CA LYS A 7 -15.53 40.16 9.45
C LYS A 7 -14.99 40.26 10.86
N LEU A 8 -13.71 39.94 11.06
CA LEU A 8 -13.09 39.95 12.38
C LEU A 8 -12.22 41.19 12.63
N GLY A 9 -11.98 42.04 11.61
CA GLY A 9 -11.20 43.27 11.77
C GLY A 9 -9.72 43.02 12.05
N LEU A 10 -9.20 41.83 11.71
CA LEU A 10 -7.80 41.47 11.94
C LEU A 10 -6.91 42.00 10.82
N LYS A 11 -5.69 42.38 11.17
CA LYS A 11 -4.64 42.67 10.19
C LYS A 11 -4.10 41.34 9.64
N THR A 12 -4.12 41.17 8.32
CA THR A 12 -3.72 39.93 7.65
C THR A 12 -2.69 40.18 6.54
N TRP A 13 -1.97 39.14 6.15
CA TRP A 13 -1.13 39.09 4.96
C TRP A 13 -1.13 37.66 4.41
N VAL A 14 -0.75 37.51 3.14
CA VAL A 14 -0.57 36.20 2.49
C VAL A 14 0.93 35.96 2.38
N GLU A 15 1.37 34.77 2.80
CA GLU A 15 2.74 34.29 2.61
C GLU A 15 2.70 33.13 1.62
N GLU A 16 3.36 33.32 0.48
CA GLU A 16 3.46 32.30 -0.57
C GLU A 16 4.76 31.52 -0.41
N TYR A 17 4.70 30.21 -0.59
CA TYR A 17 5.86 29.32 -0.53
C TYR A 17 5.69 28.16 -1.51
N GLU A 18 6.81 27.62 -1.98
CA GLU A 18 6.82 26.43 -2.83
C GLU A 18 6.77 25.17 -1.97
N LEU A 19 5.93 24.20 -2.37
CA LEU A 19 5.81 22.92 -1.68
C LEU A 19 5.90 21.79 -2.70
N PRO A 20 6.75 20.76 -2.47
CA PRO A 20 6.74 19.57 -3.30
C PRO A 20 5.44 18.80 -3.07
N VAL A 21 4.72 18.52 -4.17
CA VAL A 21 3.48 17.73 -4.15
C VAL A 21 3.74 16.42 -4.90
N PRO A 22 3.46 15.25 -4.30
CA PRO A 22 3.60 13.98 -5.00
C PRO A 22 2.60 13.91 -6.15
N PHE A 23 3.07 13.47 -7.31
CA PHE A 23 2.25 13.25 -8.50
C PHE A 23 2.17 11.75 -8.80
N ASP A 24 0.96 11.22 -8.93
CA ASP A 24 0.72 9.82 -9.26
C ASP A 24 0.59 9.65 -10.77
N TYR A 25 1.51 8.88 -11.36
CA TYR A 25 1.50 8.53 -12.79
C TYR A 25 0.74 7.22 -13.07
N GLY A 26 0.13 6.63 -12.04
CA GLY A 26 -0.53 5.33 -12.08
C GLY A 26 0.37 4.22 -11.54
N SER A 27 -0.28 3.17 -11.03
CA SER A 27 0.38 1.96 -10.53
C SER A 27 -0.37 0.72 -11.02
N SER A 28 0.34 -0.39 -11.13
CA SER A 28 -0.25 -1.66 -11.55
C SER A 28 0.49 -2.84 -10.94
N VAL A 29 -0.23 -3.93 -10.72
CA VAL A 29 0.34 -5.22 -10.32
C VAL A 29 0.30 -6.14 -11.55
N SER A 30 1.46 -6.65 -11.96
CA SER A 30 1.58 -7.60 -13.07
C SER A 30 1.73 -9.01 -12.51
N VAL A 31 0.70 -9.82 -12.67
CA VAL A 31 0.65 -11.19 -12.15
C VAL A 31 1.07 -12.16 -13.24
N HIS A 32 2.21 -12.80 -13.05
CA HIS A 32 2.71 -13.86 -13.93
C HIS A 32 2.15 -15.21 -13.46
N LEU A 33 1.38 -15.84 -14.33
CA LEU A 33 0.71 -17.12 -14.08
C LEU A 33 1.46 -18.27 -14.75
N ASP A 34 1.20 -19.49 -14.27
CA ASP A 34 1.68 -20.71 -14.92
C ASP A 34 1.19 -20.76 -16.39
N GLY A 35 2.07 -21.19 -17.29
CA GLY A 35 1.81 -21.19 -18.73
C GLY A 35 2.10 -19.86 -19.43
N GLY A 36 2.66 -18.86 -18.75
CA GLY A 36 3.18 -17.63 -19.36
C GLY A 36 2.15 -16.52 -19.57
N ALA A 37 0.91 -16.70 -19.11
CA ALA A 37 -0.09 -15.65 -19.11
C ALA A 37 0.27 -14.55 -18.10
N ILE A 38 0.05 -13.29 -18.49
CA ILE A 38 0.23 -12.12 -17.63
C ILE A 38 -1.11 -11.43 -17.47
N LYS A 39 -1.52 -11.22 -16.21
CA LYS A 39 -2.69 -10.39 -15.89
C LYS A 39 -2.23 -9.09 -15.23
N ILE A 40 -2.67 -7.96 -15.78
CA ILE A 40 -2.42 -6.64 -15.24
C ILE A 40 -3.63 -6.22 -14.41
N ILE A 41 -3.37 -5.81 -13.18
CA ILE A 41 -4.37 -5.29 -12.24
C ILE A 41 -4.03 -3.84 -11.97
N GLU A 42 -5.03 -2.96 -12.10
CA GLU A 42 -4.89 -1.57 -11.69
C GLU A 42 -4.70 -1.48 -10.17
N ALA A 43 -3.73 -0.67 -9.75
CA ALA A 43 -3.44 -0.47 -8.35
C ALA A 43 -3.26 1.02 -8.06
N TYR A 44 -3.58 1.41 -6.84
CA TYR A 44 -3.54 2.80 -6.41
C TYR A 44 -2.43 2.96 -5.37
N ALA A 45 -1.43 3.79 -5.67
CA ALA A 45 -0.36 4.05 -4.71
C ALA A 45 -0.92 4.76 -3.48
N LEU A 46 -0.51 4.32 -2.29
CA LEU A 46 -0.78 5.07 -1.07
C LEU A 46 0.14 6.31 -1.01
N LEU A 47 -0.30 7.32 -0.28
CA LEU A 47 0.47 8.55 -0.07
C LEU A 47 1.91 8.19 0.40
N PRO A 48 2.93 8.87 -0.13
CA PRO A 48 4.30 8.67 0.32
C PRO A 48 4.46 9.01 1.81
N ASN A 49 5.43 8.37 2.45
CA ASN A 49 5.89 8.84 3.75
C ASN A 49 6.83 10.03 3.52
N ASN A 50 6.33 11.23 3.83
CA ASN A 50 6.99 12.50 3.52
C ASN A 50 7.39 12.57 2.03
N VAL A 51 8.68 12.73 1.76
CA VAL A 51 9.23 12.91 0.40
C VAL A 51 9.51 11.59 -0.33
N GLN A 52 9.35 10.43 0.32
CA GLN A 52 9.71 9.13 -0.26
C GLN A 52 8.54 8.49 -1.03
N ALA A 53 8.51 8.70 -2.35
CA ALA A 53 7.52 8.18 -3.28
C ALA A 53 7.53 6.66 -3.47
N SER A 54 8.63 5.97 -3.14
CA SER A 54 8.80 4.53 -3.42
C SER A 54 8.57 4.14 -4.89
N PHE A 55 8.84 5.07 -5.82
CA PHE A 55 8.75 4.82 -7.26
C PHE A 55 9.76 3.76 -7.72
N GLY A 56 9.32 2.85 -8.59
CA GLY A 56 10.15 1.83 -9.21
C GLY A 56 9.38 0.54 -9.50
N ASN A 57 10.10 -0.46 -10.02
CA ASN A 57 9.57 -1.80 -10.23
C ASN A 57 10.04 -2.72 -9.10
N TYR A 58 9.10 -3.48 -8.55
CA TYR A 58 9.32 -4.41 -7.45
C TYR A 58 8.78 -5.76 -7.87
N THR A 59 9.56 -6.82 -7.65
CA THR A 59 9.19 -8.17 -8.09
C THR A 59 9.47 -9.18 -7.00
N GLY A 60 8.53 -10.09 -6.78
CA GLY A 60 8.66 -11.18 -5.83
C GLY A 60 7.52 -12.18 -5.93
N HIS A 61 7.62 -13.27 -5.17
CA HIS A 61 6.50 -14.19 -5.04
C HIS A 61 5.35 -13.51 -4.30
N LEU A 62 4.12 -13.75 -4.74
CA LEU A 62 2.95 -13.23 -4.05
C LEU A 62 2.61 -14.13 -2.86
N VAL A 63 2.58 -13.57 -1.65
CA VAL A 63 2.21 -14.29 -0.42
C VAL A 63 1.05 -13.61 0.27
N TYR A 64 0.05 -14.36 0.72
CA TYR A 64 -1.09 -13.81 1.44
C TYR A 64 -0.86 -13.85 2.94
N CYS A 65 -0.93 -12.69 3.59
CA CYS A 65 -0.55 -12.50 4.99
C CYS A 65 -1.71 -12.15 5.92
N GLY A 66 -2.96 -12.25 5.44
CA GLY A 66 -4.15 -11.93 6.24
C GLY A 66 -4.13 -10.50 6.75
N THR A 67 -4.44 -10.32 8.04
CA THR A 67 -4.33 -9.04 8.76
C THR A 67 -2.95 -8.82 9.39
N GLY A 68 -2.04 -9.79 9.28
CA GLY A 68 -0.67 -9.72 9.77
C GLY A 68 -0.54 -9.93 11.26
N THR A 69 -1.45 -10.68 11.89
CA THR A 69 -1.22 -11.15 13.27
C THR A 69 -0.02 -12.10 13.33
N ILE A 70 0.58 -12.27 14.50
CA ILE A 70 1.72 -13.18 14.67
C ILE A 70 1.35 -14.60 14.23
N GLU A 71 0.14 -15.05 14.57
CA GLU A 71 -0.37 -16.36 14.20
C GLU A 71 -0.48 -16.51 12.68
N GLU A 72 -1.05 -15.53 11.98
CA GLU A 72 -1.16 -15.54 10.52
C GLU A 72 0.21 -15.51 9.84
N LEU A 73 1.12 -14.64 10.29
CA LEU A 73 2.46 -14.52 9.70
C LEU A 73 3.29 -15.81 9.91
N ASN A 74 3.11 -16.50 11.03
CA ASN A 74 3.77 -17.79 11.28
C ASN A 74 3.31 -18.89 10.31
N THR A 75 2.08 -18.82 9.78
CA THR A 75 1.62 -19.80 8.77
C THR A 75 2.30 -19.62 7.42
N VAL A 76 2.72 -18.39 7.08
CA VAL A 76 3.48 -18.08 5.86
C VAL A 76 4.98 -18.31 6.09
N GLY A 77 5.47 -17.92 7.26
CA GLY A 77 6.84 -18.16 7.70
C GLY A 77 7.90 -17.50 6.82
N GLY A 78 8.94 -18.27 6.48
CA GLY A 78 10.12 -17.77 5.76
C GLY A 78 9.85 -17.25 4.34
N GLU A 79 8.69 -17.57 3.76
CA GLU A 79 8.31 -17.12 2.41
C GLU A 79 8.05 -15.60 2.35
N ILE A 80 7.87 -14.93 3.49
CA ILE A 80 7.69 -13.47 3.54
C ILE A 80 8.95 -12.74 3.04
N ASN A 81 10.14 -13.26 3.32
CA ASN A 81 11.39 -12.59 2.94
C ASN A 81 11.58 -12.58 1.41
N GLY A 82 11.71 -11.39 0.84
CA GLY A 82 11.90 -11.18 -0.60
C GLY A 82 10.61 -11.25 -1.43
N SER A 83 9.45 -11.38 -0.79
CA SER A 83 8.13 -11.51 -1.44
C SER A 83 7.43 -10.16 -1.66
N ILE A 84 6.34 -10.19 -2.41
CA ILE A 84 5.31 -9.15 -2.44
C ILE A 84 4.16 -9.63 -1.57
N ALA A 85 3.88 -8.92 -0.49
CA ALA A 85 2.87 -9.35 0.47
C ALA A 85 1.48 -8.84 0.07
N LEU A 86 0.48 -9.71 0.08
CA LEU A 86 -0.94 -9.39 -0.07
C LEU A 86 -1.58 -9.38 1.33
N MET A 87 -2.18 -8.25 1.72
CA MET A 87 -2.66 -8.03 3.09
C MET A 87 -4.04 -7.35 3.08
N GLU A 88 -4.86 -7.67 4.06
CA GLU A 88 -6.14 -6.97 4.28
C GLU A 88 -5.87 -5.51 4.68
N PHE A 89 -6.58 -4.54 4.11
CA PHE A 89 -6.32 -3.12 4.40
C PHE A 89 -6.57 -2.77 5.87
N ASN A 90 -7.63 -3.32 6.48
CA ASN A 90 -7.96 -3.12 7.89
C ASN A 90 -7.07 -3.98 8.80
N SER A 91 -5.78 -3.66 8.81
CA SER A 91 -4.69 -4.37 9.51
C SER A 91 -3.87 -3.45 10.42
N GLY A 92 -4.28 -2.19 10.59
CA GLY A 92 -3.56 -1.19 11.35
C GLY A 92 -2.11 -1.04 10.88
N TYR A 93 -1.16 -1.18 11.81
CA TYR A 93 0.28 -1.05 11.55
C TYR A 93 0.97 -2.38 11.17
N ASN A 94 0.24 -3.49 11.04
CA ASN A 94 0.85 -4.82 10.87
C ASN A 94 1.66 -4.98 9.57
N TRP A 95 1.43 -4.12 8.57
CA TRP A 95 2.27 -4.06 7.37
C TRP A 95 3.75 -3.75 7.67
N LEU A 96 4.05 -3.09 8.80
CA LEU A 96 5.43 -2.88 9.27
C LEU A 96 6.11 -4.20 9.63
N SER A 97 5.35 -5.19 10.10
CA SER A 97 5.90 -6.52 10.39
C SER A 97 6.32 -7.22 9.11
N LEU A 98 5.54 -7.10 8.03
CA LEU A 98 5.92 -7.64 6.70
C LEU A 98 7.23 -7.04 6.20
N MET A 99 7.37 -5.72 6.31
CA MET A 99 8.60 -5.01 5.97
C MET A 99 9.78 -5.51 6.81
N ARG A 100 9.62 -5.65 8.12
CA ARG A 100 10.67 -6.15 9.04
C ARG A 100 11.07 -7.60 8.72
N LEU A 101 10.14 -8.41 8.25
CA LEU A 101 10.37 -9.80 7.82
C LEU A 101 10.95 -9.90 6.39
N GLY A 102 11.19 -8.77 5.73
CA GLY A 102 11.90 -8.71 4.45
C GLY A 102 11.00 -8.73 3.21
N ALA A 103 9.69 -8.53 3.35
CA ALA A 103 8.85 -8.26 2.18
C ALA A 103 9.40 -7.04 1.40
N LYS A 104 9.26 -7.05 0.07
CA LYS A 104 9.74 -5.98 -0.82
C LYS A 104 8.70 -4.88 -1.03
N ALA A 105 7.41 -5.23 -0.94
CA ALA A 105 6.28 -4.33 -1.06
C ALA A 105 5.04 -4.96 -0.42
N VAL A 106 3.98 -4.17 -0.24
CA VAL A 106 2.66 -4.65 0.19
C VAL A 106 1.56 -4.17 -0.76
N ILE A 107 0.67 -5.10 -1.11
CA ILE A 107 -0.58 -4.89 -1.83
C ILE A 107 -1.72 -5.03 -0.81
N PHE A 108 -2.49 -3.98 -0.60
CA PHE A 108 -3.64 -3.99 0.27
C PHE A 108 -4.93 -4.34 -0.48
N ILE A 109 -5.71 -5.25 0.08
CA ILE A 109 -7.05 -5.60 -0.40
C ILE A 109 -8.07 -4.62 0.19
N ALA A 110 -8.86 -3.98 -0.67
CA ALA A 110 -9.97 -3.14 -0.23
C ALA A 110 -10.96 -3.89 0.68
N PRO A 111 -11.32 -3.34 1.86
CA PRO A 111 -12.36 -3.90 2.70
C PRO A 111 -13.75 -3.50 2.18
N ASN A 112 -14.81 -4.06 2.75
CA ASN A 112 -16.17 -3.56 2.50
C ASN A 112 -16.37 -2.18 3.13
N ASP A 113 -15.87 -2.02 4.36
CA ASP A 113 -15.97 -0.81 5.16
C ASP A 113 -14.62 -0.53 5.82
N THR A 114 -14.29 0.75 5.99
CA THR A 114 -13.07 1.18 6.68
C THR A 114 -13.32 2.46 7.47
N ILE A 115 -12.37 2.82 8.32
CA ILE A 115 -12.39 4.05 9.11
C ILE A 115 -11.15 4.86 8.82
N ARG A 116 -11.24 6.19 9.04
CA ARG A 116 -10.12 7.11 8.79
C ARG A 116 -8.83 6.66 9.48
N SER A 117 -8.92 6.18 10.71
CA SER A 117 -7.75 5.74 11.47
C SER A 117 -7.04 4.53 10.86
N GLU A 118 -7.72 3.66 10.11
CA GLU A 118 -7.03 2.59 9.37
C GLU A 118 -6.19 3.15 8.24
N SER A 119 -6.69 4.19 7.54
CA SER A 119 -5.95 4.88 6.48
C SER A 119 -4.75 5.66 7.04
N ASP A 120 -4.92 6.35 8.17
CA ASP A 120 -3.84 7.08 8.83
C ASP A 120 -2.68 6.14 9.20
N ARG A 121 -2.98 4.93 9.68
CA ARG A 121 -1.99 3.90 10.08
C ARG A 121 -1.20 3.32 8.91
N LYS A 122 -1.51 3.69 7.67
CA LYS A 122 -0.71 3.34 6.49
C LYS A 122 0.35 4.37 6.17
N ASN A 123 0.39 5.49 6.87
CA ASN A 123 1.39 6.55 6.71
C ASN A 123 2.31 6.60 7.93
N LEU A 124 3.55 7.05 7.72
CA LEU A 124 4.52 7.30 8.77
C LEU A 124 5.13 8.69 8.61
N ASP A 125 5.52 9.28 9.73
CA ASP A 125 6.23 10.57 9.78
C ASP A 125 7.73 10.46 9.47
N VAL A 126 8.19 9.27 9.05
CA VAL A 126 9.58 9.02 8.65
C VAL A 126 9.67 8.59 7.18
N PRO A 127 10.59 9.16 6.37
CA PRO A 127 10.79 8.70 5.01
C PRO A 127 11.11 7.20 4.99
N LEU A 128 10.30 6.43 4.26
CA LEU A 128 10.43 4.98 4.18
C LEU A 128 10.22 4.52 2.75
N LYS A 129 11.22 3.83 2.19
CA LYS A 129 11.15 3.25 0.85
C LYS A 129 10.56 1.84 0.92
N PHE A 130 9.24 1.76 1.08
CA PHE A 130 8.48 0.51 1.08
C PHE A 130 7.17 0.74 0.31
N PRO A 131 7.08 0.29 -0.96
CA PRO A 131 5.91 0.50 -1.79
C PRO A 131 4.68 -0.12 -1.17
N ARG A 132 3.61 0.67 -1.16
CA ARG A 132 2.29 0.31 -0.65
C ARG A 132 1.29 0.68 -1.71
N VAL A 133 0.59 -0.32 -2.22
CA VAL A 133 -0.48 -0.11 -3.20
C VAL A 133 -1.78 -0.70 -2.68
N TYR A 134 -2.90 -0.18 -3.17
CA TYR A 134 -4.25 -0.61 -2.85
C TYR A 134 -4.91 -1.14 -4.11
N VAL A 135 -5.61 -2.27 -4.02
CA VAL A 135 -6.36 -2.85 -5.13
C VAL A 135 -7.83 -2.98 -4.78
N SER A 136 -8.68 -3.05 -5.80
CA SER A 136 -10.11 -3.30 -5.61
C SER A 136 -10.35 -4.59 -4.83
N ARG A 137 -11.50 -4.69 -4.16
CA ARG A 137 -11.81 -5.87 -3.34
C ARG A 137 -11.88 -7.13 -4.20
N ASN A 138 -12.44 -7.01 -5.40
CA ASN A 138 -12.56 -8.12 -6.35
C ASN A 138 -11.19 -8.59 -6.84
N ASP A 139 -10.30 -7.66 -7.17
CA ASP A 139 -8.94 -8.00 -7.59
C ASP A 139 -8.11 -8.58 -6.44
N GLY A 140 -8.26 -8.04 -5.23
CA GLY A 140 -7.63 -8.59 -4.03
C GLY A 140 -8.09 -10.02 -3.71
N ILE A 141 -9.39 -10.31 -3.84
CA ILE A 141 -9.91 -11.69 -3.71
C ILE A 141 -9.35 -12.58 -4.80
N TYR A 142 -9.29 -12.11 -6.05
CA TYR A 142 -8.71 -12.86 -7.15
C TYR A 142 -7.24 -13.23 -6.86
N LEU A 143 -6.42 -12.25 -6.44
CA LEU A 143 -5.03 -12.45 -6.04
C LEU A 143 -4.90 -13.46 -4.89
N ARG A 144 -5.75 -13.33 -3.87
CA ARG A 144 -5.77 -14.25 -2.72
C ARG A 144 -6.09 -15.68 -3.14
N ASN A 145 -7.07 -15.87 -4.02
CA ASN A 145 -7.43 -17.19 -4.53
C ASN A 145 -6.32 -17.80 -5.38
N LEU A 146 -5.57 -16.98 -6.13
CA LEU A 146 -4.40 -17.46 -6.87
C LEU A 146 -3.33 -18.01 -5.91
N VAL A 147 -3.02 -17.32 -4.82
CA VAL A 147 -2.07 -17.80 -3.81
C VAL A 147 -2.50 -19.16 -3.24
N PHE A 148 -3.79 -19.34 -2.92
CA PHE A 148 -4.29 -20.61 -2.39
C PHE A 148 -4.38 -21.74 -3.42
N SER A 149 -4.43 -21.43 -4.72
CA SER A 149 -4.46 -22.43 -5.79
C SER A 149 -3.13 -23.19 -5.97
N ARG A 150 -2.10 -22.89 -5.18
CA ARG A 150 -0.73 -23.48 -5.23
C ARG A 150 0.01 -23.30 -6.56
N ASN A 151 -0.49 -22.43 -7.43
CA ASN A 151 0.25 -21.97 -8.60
C ASN A 151 1.38 -21.04 -8.14
N ARG A 152 2.57 -21.11 -8.77
CA ARG A 152 3.67 -20.21 -8.43
C ARG A 152 3.36 -18.83 -9.03
N VAL A 153 2.91 -17.90 -8.20
CA VAL A 153 2.56 -16.55 -8.63
C VAL A 153 3.74 -15.60 -8.39
N ILE A 154 4.17 -14.92 -9.45
CA ILE A 154 5.13 -13.80 -9.36
C ILE A 154 4.37 -12.51 -9.63
N ALA A 155 4.54 -11.54 -8.73
CA ALA A 155 3.95 -10.20 -8.78
C ALA A 155 5.03 -9.13 -8.85
#